data_AF-A0A385MTJ4-F1
#
_entry.id   AF-A0A385MTJ4-F1
#
_cell.length_a   1.000
_cell.length_b   1.000
_cell.length_c   1.000
_cell.angle_alpha   90.00
_cell.angle_beta   90.00
_cell.angle_gamma   90.00
#
_symmetry.space_group_name_H-M   'P 1'
#
loop_
_entity.id
_entity.type
_entity.pdbx_description
1 polymer ?
#
loop_
_entity_poly.entity_id
_entity_poly.type
_entity_poly.pdbx_seq_one_letter_code
_entity_poly.pdbx_strand_id
1 'polypeptide(L)'
;MKYTGVNTWRDCMDSAEKIINLEFGLSQLSGNKTLFLRLLQKFADEYQHASDKLQTLLDNCDWQEARVYIHTIKGVSSNLGINQLHLTCKETENELKAQETVPASLPALKQTVVVTLDAIATLQANPALLDDLQAAEAAMNAPAAGQQDSEPAVATTGTAESPASAPQTGQAPAAFIQALEQSEFIAQDQLDSWLAATTPDPALQQTLRDAIDELDYDTALNLIRG
;
A
#
# COMPACT_ATOMS: atom_id res chain seq x y z
N MET A 1 -38.18 22.99 -1.71
CA MET A 1 -36.89 23.13 -1.02
C MET A 1 -36.12 21.83 -1.13
N LYS A 2 -34.99 21.83 -1.86
CA LYS A 2 -34.01 20.74 -1.86
C LYS A 2 -32.96 21.09 -0.80
N TYR A 3 -32.65 20.17 0.11
CA TYR A 3 -31.35 20.12 0.77
C TYR A 3 -30.87 18.67 0.78
N THR A 4 -29.62 18.57 0.42
CA THR A 4 -28.86 17.44 -0.12
C THR A 4 -28.41 16.46 0.95
N GLY A 5 -28.60 15.17 0.71
CA GLY A 5 -27.80 14.14 1.35
C GLY A 5 -26.44 14.03 0.66
N VAL A 6 -25.37 14.04 1.44
CA VAL A 6 -24.34 12.97 1.44
C VAL A 6 -23.56 13.07 2.76
N ASN A 7 -23.19 11.91 3.29
CA ASN A 7 -22.95 11.65 4.70
C ASN A 7 -21.44 11.52 5.00
N THR A 8 -20.69 12.62 5.01
CA THR A 8 -19.21 12.69 4.99
C THR A 8 -18.49 12.42 6.33
N TRP A 9 -19.08 11.69 7.27
CA TRP A 9 -18.45 11.39 8.56
C TRP A 9 -18.38 9.89 8.92
N ARG A 10 -19.03 9.00 8.17
CA ARG A 10 -18.97 7.54 8.44
C ARG A 10 -17.70 6.90 7.86
N ASP A 11 -17.20 7.36 6.71
CA ASP A 11 -16.00 6.80 6.08
C ASP A 11 -14.70 7.09 6.85
N CYS A 12 -14.63 8.22 7.57
CA CYS A 12 -13.45 8.57 8.38
C CYS A 12 -13.30 7.73 9.67
N MET A 13 -14.33 7.01 10.12
CA MET A 13 -14.29 6.26 11.39
C MET A 13 -14.32 4.74 11.23
N ASP A 14 -14.66 4.20 10.05
CA ASP A 14 -14.77 2.73 9.85
C ASP A 14 -13.43 2.06 9.43
N SER A 15 -12.50 2.81 8.84
CA SER A 15 -11.23 2.25 8.34
C SER A 15 -10.19 1.97 9.44
N ALA A 16 -10.21 2.71 10.55
CA ALA A 16 -9.23 2.56 11.62
C ALA A 16 -9.45 1.31 12.48
N GLU A 17 -10.65 0.73 12.49
CA GLU A 17 -10.99 -0.46 13.28
C GLU A 17 -10.58 -1.77 12.60
N LYS A 18 -10.33 -1.76 11.28
CA LYS A 18 -9.98 -2.96 10.52
C LYS A 18 -8.52 -3.35 10.73
N ILE A 19 -8.26 -4.64 10.96
CA ILE A 19 -6.89 -5.18 11.06
C ILE A 19 -6.12 -4.89 9.77
N ILE A 20 -6.76 -5.16 8.63
CA ILE A 20 -6.27 -4.84 7.29
C ILE A 20 -7.39 -4.10 6.54
N ASN A 21 -7.10 -2.90 6.06
CA ASN A 21 -7.96 -2.19 5.11
C ASN A 21 -7.65 -2.70 3.70
N LEU A 22 -8.44 -3.68 3.27
CA LEU A 22 -8.28 -4.35 1.99
C LEU A 22 -8.58 -3.42 0.80
N GLU A 23 -9.53 -2.50 0.94
CA GLU A 23 -9.85 -1.50 -0.08
C GLU A 23 -8.66 -0.56 -0.32
N PHE A 24 -8.14 0.03 0.76
CA PHE A 24 -6.96 0.87 0.68
C PHE A 24 -5.75 0.10 0.13
N GLY A 25 -5.43 -1.06 0.72
CA GLY A 25 -4.28 -1.87 0.30
C GLY A 25 -4.34 -2.28 -1.18
N LEU A 26 -5.53 -2.60 -1.70
CA LEU A 26 -5.72 -2.88 -3.12
C LEU A 26 -5.65 -1.62 -3.99
N SER A 27 -6.21 -0.50 -3.54
CA SER A 27 -6.17 0.77 -4.28
C SER A 27 -4.73 1.27 -4.50
N GLN A 28 -3.85 1.03 -3.53
CA GLN A 28 -2.42 1.34 -3.62
C GLN A 28 -1.73 0.59 -4.77
N LEU A 29 -2.33 -0.52 -5.21
CA LEU A 29 -1.80 -1.43 -6.22
C LEU A 29 -2.70 -1.47 -7.47
N SER A 30 -3.51 -0.43 -7.68
CA SER A 30 -4.46 -0.34 -8.81
C SER A 30 -5.40 -1.55 -8.92
N GLY A 31 -5.74 -2.18 -7.80
CA GLY A 31 -6.58 -3.37 -7.73
C GLY A 31 -5.87 -4.71 -8.03
N ASN A 32 -4.53 -4.74 -8.13
CA ASN A 32 -3.76 -5.95 -8.39
C ASN A 32 -3.75 -6.88 -7.16
N LYS A 33 -4.71 -7.81 -7.10
CA LYS A 33 -4.88 -8.79 -6.01
C LYS A 33 -3.68 -9.71 -5.83
N THR A 34 -3.12 -10.20 -6.94
CA THR A 34 -2.00 -11.13 -6.93
C THR A 34 -0.79 -10.48 -6.26
N LEU A 35 -0.49 -9.25 -6.66
CA LEU A 35 0.60 -8.47 -6.06
C LEU A 35 0.31 -8.14 -4.60
N PHE A 36 -0.92 -7.75 -4.26
CA PHE A 36 -1.31 -7.46 -2.89
C PHE A 36 -1.13 -8.66 -1.96
N LEU A 37 -1.63 -9.84 -2.34
CA LEU A 37 -1.48 -11.07 -1.56
C LEU A 37 0.00 -11.49 -1.44
N ARG A 38 0.80 -11.29 -2.49
CA ARG A 38 2.25 -11.54 -2.46
C ARG A 38 2.97 -10.62 -1.47
N LEU A 39 2.62 -9.33 -1.44
CA LEU A 39 3.19 -8.38 -0.49
C LEU A 39 2.78 -8.68 0.95
N LEU A 40 1.52 -9.07 1.17
CA LEU A 40 1.07 -9.55 2.49
C LEU A 40 1.81 -10.82 2.91
N GLN A 41 2.09 -11.75 1.99
CA GLN A 41 2.89 -12.93 2.30
C GLN A 41 4.32 -12.57 2.69
N LYS A 42 4.99 -11.71 1.91
CA LYS A 42 6.33 -11.24 2.23
C LYS A 42 6.37 -10.55 3.60
N PHE A 43 5.33 -9.79 3.94
CA PHE A 43 5.17 -9.21 5.26
C PHE A 43 5.09 -10.29 6.35
N ALA A 44 4.26 -11.32 6.16
CA ALA A 44 4.11 -12.40 7.13
C ALA A 44 5.42 -13.16 7.34
N ASP A 45 6.14 -13.49 6.26
CA ASP A 45 7.41 -14.21 6.32
C ASP A 45 8.50 -13.42 7.06
N GLU A 46 8.59 -12.10 6.80
CA GLU A 46 9.58 -11.22 7.42
C GLU A 46 9.30 -10.99 8.92
N TYR A 47 8.02 -10.88 9.31
CA TYR A 47 7.61 -10.44 10.64
C TYR A 47 6.98 -11.53 11.53
N GLN A 48 6.97 -12.80 11.11
CA GLN A 48 6.46 -13.92 11.91
C GLN A 48 7.11 -14.05 13.30
N HIS A 49 8.35 -13.59 13.46
CA HIS A 49 9.09 -13.58 14.73
C HIS A 49 9.29 -12.17 15.31
N ALA A 50 8.52 -11.18 14.85
CA ALA A 50 8.71 -9.79 15.26
C ALA A 50 8.56 -9.58 16.77
N SER A 51 7.61 -10.28 17.40
CA SER A 51 7.38 -10.22 18.85
C SER A 51 8.57 -10.69 19.67
N ASP A 52 9.25 -11.76 19.23
CA ASP A 52 10.41 -12.33 19.92
C ASP A 52 11.66 -11.48 19.70
N LYS A 53 11.87 -11.01 18.46
CA LYS A 53 12.97 -10.09 18.13
C LYS A 53 12.84 -8.79 18.93
N LEU A 54 11.64 -8.22 19.00
CA LEU A 54 11.40 -7.02 19.80
C LEU A 54 11.64 -7.26 21.29
N GLN A 55 11.16 -8.38 21.84
CA GLN A 55 11.43 -8.71 23.25
C GLN A 55 12.93 -8.80 23.53
N THR A 56 13.69 -9.44 22.64
CA THR A 56 15.15 -9.57 22.76
C THR A 56 15.85 -8.21 22.79
N LEU A 57 15.47 -7.30 21.88
CA LEU A 57 16.03 -5.94 21.86
C LEU A 57 15.73 -5.17 23.16
N LEU A 58 14.52 -5.33 23.71
CA LEU A 58 14.14 -4.66 24.96
C LEU A 58 14.85 -5.27 26.19
N ASP A 59 15.00 -6.59 26.25
CA ASP A 59 15.69 -7.28 27.34
C ASP A 59 17.19 -6.95 27.37
N ASN A 60 17.79 -6.69 26.20
CA ASN A 60 19.17 -6.25 26.07
C ASN A 60 19.36 -4.74 26.27
N CYS A 61 18.28 -3.98 26.49
CA CYS A 61 18.28 -2.52 26.55
C CYS A 61 18.77 -1.85 25.24
N ASP A 62 18.57 -2.49 24.08
CA ASP A 62 18.92 -1.98 22.75
C ASP A 62 17.83 -0.99 22.24
N TRP A 63 17.58 0.07 22.98
CA TRP A 63 16.43 0.99 22.78
C TRP A 63 16.38 1.62 21.39
N GLN A 64 17.55 2.01 20.87
CA GLN A 64 17.65 2.63 19.56
C GLN A 64 17.32 1.62 18.45
N GLU A 65 17.81 0.39 18.55
CA GLU A 65 17.51 -0.67 17.58
C GLU A 65 16.04 -1.09 17.66
N ALA A 66 15.48 -1.21 18.86
CA ALA A 66 14.05 -1.45 19.05
C ALA A 66 13.20 -0.36 18.38
N ARG A 67 13.58 0.91 18.53
CA ARG A 67 12.89 2.04 17.91
C ARG A 67 12.96 1.98 16.38
N VAL A 68 14.14 1.73 15.81
CA VAL A 68 14.31 1.58 14.35
C VAL A 68 13.47 0.41 13.84
N TYR A 69 13.48 -0.73 14.53
CA TYR A 69 12.73 -1.91 14.14
C TYR A 69 11.22 -1.64 14.12
N ILE A 70 10.67 -1.03 15.18
CA ILE A 70 9.26 -0.61 15.23
C ILE A 70 8.93 0.41 14.16
N HIS A 71 9.83 1.38 13.91
CA HIS A 71 9.63 2.37 12.86
C HIS A 71 9.48 1.73 11.47
N THR A 72 10.29 0.72 11.18
CA THR A 72 10.21 -0.05 9.93
C THR A 72 8.87 -0.79 9.83
N ILE A 73 8.46 -1.54 10.87
CA ILE A 73 7.17 -2.26 10.87
C ILE A 73 6.01 -1.28 10.69
N LYS A 74 6.03 -0.12 11.36
CA LYS A 74 5.03 0.94 11.23
C LYS A 74 4.91 1.44 9.79
N GLY A 75 6.04 1.66 9.13
CA GLY A 75 6.10 2.14 7.74
C GLY A 75 5.53 1.13 6.77
N VAL A 76 5.98 -0.13 6.85
CA VAL A 76 5.48 -1.21 5.99
C VAL A 76 4.00 -1.47 6.22
N SER A 77 3.55 -1.52 7.48
CA SER A 77 2.14 -1.70 7.85
C SER A 77 1.26 -0.59 7.28
N SER A 78 1.74 0.66 7.30
CA SER A 78 1.03 1.80 6.70
C SER A 78 0.87 1.65 5.19
N ASN A 79 1.90 1.17 4.49
CA ASN A 79 1.90 1.02 3.04
C ASN A 79 0.90 -0.06 2.60
N LEU A 80 0.82 -1.16 3.35
CA LEU A 80 -0.06 -2.30 3.06
C LEU A 80 -1.49 -2.17 3.62
N GLY A 81 -1.83 -1.05 4.27
CA GLY A 81 -3.14 -0.86 4.89
C GLY A 81 -3.38 -1.70 6.15
N ILE A 82 -2.33 -2.16 6.83
CA ILE A 82 -2.41 -2.92 8.09
C ILE A 82 -2.58 -1.93 9.25
N ASN A 83 -3.80 -1.39 9.38
CA ASN A 83 -4.06 -0.20 10.19
C ASN A 83 -3.83 -0.40 11.69
N GLN A 84 -4.35 -1.49 12.26
CA GLN A 84 -4.18 -1.76 13.70
C GLN A 84 -2.71 -1.92 14.09
N LEU A 85 -1.92 -2.58 13.25
CA LEU A 85 -0.49 -2.74 13.50
C LEU A 85 0.26 -1.41 13.36
N HIS A 86 -0.08 -0.61 12.36
CA HIS A 86 0.46 0.75 12.23
C HIS A 86 0.22 1.59 13.50
N LEU A 87 -1.01 1.59 14.03
CA LEU A 87 -1.39 2.36 15.22
C LEU A 87 -0.65 1.90 16.48
N THR A 88 -0.60 0.59 16.73
CA THR A 88 0.10 0.03 17.89
C THR A 88 1.62 0.21 17.79
N CYS A 89 2.21 0.12 16.59
CA CYS A 89 3.61 0.48 16.38
C CYS A 89 3.86 1.97 16.66
N LYS A 90 2.97 2.87 16.20
CA LYS A 90 3.09 4.31 16.45
C LYS A 90 3.07 4.64 17.94
N GLU A 91 2.19 4.00 18.71
CA GLU A 91 2.13 4.16 20.16
C GLU A 91 3.42 3.65 20.83
N THR A 92 3.83 2.43 20.52
CA THR A 92 5.07 1.82 21.04
C THR A 92 6.31 2.65 20.70
N GLU A 93 6.41 3.16 19.47
CA GLU A 93 7.53 4.02 19.03
C GLU A 93 7.58 5.32 19.82
N ASN A 94 6.42 5.92 20.13
CA ASN A 94 6.33 7.15 20.90
C ASN A 94 6.76 6.95 22.35
N GLU A 95 6.39 5.83 22.97
CA GLU A 95 6.84 5.47 24.32
C GLU A 95 8.35 5.25 24.37
N LEU A 96 8.90 4.50 23.41
CA LEU A 96 10.35 4.32 23.27
C LEU A 96 11.09 5.64 23.00
N LYS A 97 10.44 6.62 22.36
CA LYS A 97 10.95 7.99 22.17
C LYS A 97 10.98 8.80 23.45
N ALA A 98 9.94 8.65 24.27
CA ALA A 98 9.81 9.39 25.51
C ALA A 98 10.77 8.86 26.58
N GLN A 99 10.89 7.54 26.69
CA GLN A 99 11.66 6.87 27.74
C GLN A 99 12.33 5.60 27.20
N GLU A 100 13.57 5.38 27.61
CA GLU A 100 14.33 4.15 27.34
C GLU A 100 13.95 3.05 28.34
N THR A 101 12.67 2.65 28.28
CA THR A 101 12.08 1.63 29.14
C THR A 101 11.12 0.75 28.35
N VAL A 102 10.78 -0.42 28.88
CA VAL A 102 9.79 -1.32 28.27
C VAL A 102 8.45 -0.58 28.09
N PRO A 103 7.92 -0.47 26.86
CA PRO A 103 6.65 0.21 26.59
C PRO A 103 5.46 -0.48 27.26
N ALA A 104 4.54 0.29 27.83
CA ALA A 104 3.26 -0.18 28.33
C ALA A 104 2.37 -0.73 27.20
N SER A 105 2.52 -0.21 25.97
CA SER A 105 1.83 -0.71 24.78
C SER A 105 2.40 -2.01 24.19
N LEU A 106 3.54 -2.52 24.69
CA LEU A 106 4.17 -3.72 24.17
C LEU A 106 3.23 -4.95 24.10
N PRO A 107 2.42 -5.28 25.12
CA PRO A 107 1.51 -6.43 25.03
C PRO A 107 0.46 -6.27 23.93
N ALA A 108 -0.07 -5.05 23.74
CA ALA A 108 -1.03 -4.75 22.69
C ALA A 108 -0.39 -4.91 21.30
N LEU A 109 0.83 -4.37 21.12
CA LEU A 109 1.57 -4.55 19.88
C LEU A 109 1.81 -6.03 19.54
N LYS A 110 2.26 -6.84 20.52
CA LYS A 110 2.48 -8.28 20.32
C LYS A 110 1.19 -9.00 19.90
N GLN A 111 0.07 -8.69 20.55
CA GLN A 111 -1.22 -9.26 20.18
C GLN A 111 -1.62 -8.86 18.76
N THR A 112 -1.42 -7.59 18.39
CA THR A 112 -1.74 -7.11 17.05
C THR A 112 -0.89 -7.77 15.97
N VAL A 113 0.41 -8.01 16.21
CA VAL A 113 1.26 -8.79 15.30
C VAL A 113 0.65 -10.18 15.04
N VAL A 114 0.30 -10.91 16.10
CA VAL A 114 -0.31 -12.25 15.96
C VAL A 114 -1.61 -12.21 15.16
N VAL A 115 -2.52 -11.30 15.52
CA VAL A 115 -3.81 -11.15 14.85
C VAL A 115 -3.65 -10.73 13.39
N THR A 116 -2.67 -9.88 13.07
CA THR A 116 -2.33 -9.52 11.69
C THR A 116 -1.84 -10.73 10.91
N LEU A 117 -0.94 -11.54 11.47
CA LEU A 117 -0.42 -12.75 10.80
C LEU A 117 -1.54 -13.76 10.53
N ASP A 118 -2.43 -13.97 11.50
CA ASP A 118 -3.61 -14.84 11.34
C ASP A 118 -4.57 -14.33 10.26
N ALA A 119 -4.78 -13.00 10.20
CA ALA A 119 -5.60 -12.37 9.17
C ALA A 119 -4.99 -12.55 7.76
N ILE A 120 -3.68 -12.40 7.63
CA ILE A 120 -2.95 -12.64 6.37
C ILE A 120 -3.07 -14.11 5.97
N ALA A 121 -2.84 -15.06 6.88
CA ALA A 121 -2.97 -16.48 6.60
C ALA A 121 -4.40 -16.86 6.16
N THR A 122 -5.42 -16.24 6.77
CA THR A 122 -6.83 -16.44 6.39
C THR A 122 -7.10 -15.94 4.97
N LEU A 123 -6.58 -14.75 4.61
CA LEU A 123 -6.72 -14.19 3.26
C LEU A 123 -6.02 -15.03 2.20
N GLN A 124 -4.87 -15.62 2.53
CA GLN A 124 -4.14 -16.50 1.61
C GLN A 124 -4.84 -17.84 1.40
N ALA A 125 -5.44 -18.39 2.46
CA ALA A 125 -6.21 -19.61 2.38
C ALA A 125 -7.53 -19.40 1.61
N ASN A 126 -8.05 -18.18 1.59
CA ASN A 126 -9.28 -17.84 0.88
C ASN A 126 -9.17 -16.51 0.09
N PRO A 127 -8.46 -16.49 -1.05
CA PRO A 127 -8.29 -15.30 -1.87
C PRO A 127 -9.61 -14.70 -2.40
N ALA A 128 -10.68 -15.50 -2.46
CA ALA A 128 -12.00 -15.05 -2.92
C ALA A 128 -12.61 -13.96 -2.01
N LEU A 129 -12.11 -13.80 -0.79
CA LEU A 129 -12.48 -12.68 0.09
C LEU A 129 -12.19 -11.31 -0.55
N LEU A 130 -11.23 -11.22 -1.47
CA LEU A 130 -10.94 -10.02 -2.24
C LEU A 130 -11.92 -9.81 -3.41
N ASP A 131 -12.56 -10.87 -3.88
CA ASP A 131 -13.57 -10.80 -4.96
C ASP A 131 -14.88 -10.20 -4.44
N ASP A 132 -15.30 -10.61 -3.24
CA ASP A 132 -16.53 -10.09 -2.59
C ASP A 132 -16.46 -8.58 -2.32
N LEU A 133 -15.26 -8.08 -1.98
CA LEU A 133 -15.04 -6.65 -1.75
C LEU A 133 -15.15 -5.83 -3.04
N GLN A 134 -14.52 -6.28 -4.13
CA GLN A 134 -14.63 -5.58 -5.41
C GLN A 134 -16.03 -5.69 -6.02
N ALA A 135 -16.73 -6.81 -5.81
CA ALA A 135 -18.13 -6.94 -6.21
C ALA A 135 -19.02 -5.94 -5.47
N ALA A 136 -18.77 -5.73 -4.17
CA ALA A 136 -19.47 -4.71 -3.37
C ALA A 136 -19.12 -3.28 -3.83
N GLU A 137 -17.86 -3.00 -4.13
CA GLU A 137 -17.36 -1.70 -4.58
C GLU A 137 -17.88 -1.34 -5.98
N ALA A 138 -17.90 -2.30 -6.92
CA ALA A 138 -18.48 -2.14 -8.25
C ALA A 138 -20.00 -1.96 -8.20
N ALA A 139 -20.69 -2.60 -7.24
CA ALA A 139 -22.11 -2.39 -7.02
C ALA A 139 -22.43 -1.02 -6.43
N MET A 140 -21.55 -0.45 -5.60
CA MET A 140 -21.67 0.90 -5.04
C MET A 140 -21.32 1.99 -6.05
N ASN A 141 -20.35 1.74 -6.95
CA ASN A 141 -19.93 2.68 -8.00
C ASN A 141 -20.69 2.50 -9.32
N ALA A 142 -21.65 1.58 -9.40
CA ALA A 142 -22.53 1.46 -10.55
C ALA A 142 -23.28 2.78 -10.75
N PRO A 143 -23.24 3.40 -11.95
CA PRO A 143 -23.92 4.66 -12.18
C PRO A 143 -25.41 4.45 -11.95
N ALA A 144 -26.01 5.19 -11.02
CA ALA A 144 -27.44 5.29 -10.88
C ALA A 144 -28.00 5.87 -12.20
N ALA A 145 -28.42 4.98 -13.10
CA ALA A 145 -28.98 5.35 -14.37
C ALA A 145 -30.29 6.12 -14.13
N GLY A 146 -30.27 7.43 -14.38
CA GLY A 146 -31.50 8.22 -14.41
C GLY A 146 -31.31 9.74 -14.42
N GLN A 147 -31.41 10.28 -15.64
CA GLN A 147 -31.88 11.62 -16.02
C GLN A 147 -30.83 12.70 -16.29
N GLN A 148 -30.45 12.74 -17.58
CA GLN A 148 -29.99 13.91 -18.31
C GLN A 148 -31.04 15.02 -18.25
N ASP A 149 -30.62 16.20 -17.82
CA ASP A 149 -31.21 17.44 -18.31
C ASP A 149 -30.08 18.46 -18.54
N SER A 150 -30.30 19.31 -19.54
CA SER A 150 -29.27 19.91 -20.39
C SER A 150 -28.84 21.32 -19.92
N GLU A 151 -27.52 21.58 -19.82
CA GLU A 151 -26.75 22.85 -19.97
C GLU A 151 -27.19 24.17 -19.23
N PRO A 152 -26.39 25.26 -19.18
CA PRO A 152 -25.03 25.51 -19.69
C PRO A 152 -24.00 26.09 -18.67
N ALA A 153 -22.78 26.27 -19.18
CA ALA A 153 -21.54 26.77 -18.58
C ALA A 153 -21.58 28.10 -17.81
N VAL A 154 -20.73 28.23 -16.78
CA VAL A 154 -20.04 29.48 -16.40
C VAL A 154 -18.64 29.15 -15.85
N ALA A 155 -17.65 29.82 -16.43
CA ALA A 155 -16.25 29.79 -16.02
C ALA A 155 -16.02 30.41 -14.63
N THR A 156 -15.07 29.88 -13.86
CA THR A 156 -14.20 30.69 -12.99
C THR A 156 -12.90 29.94 -12.71
N THR A 157 -11.83 30.58 -13.13
CA THR A 157 -10.41 30.35 -12.82
C THR A 157 -10.12 30.46 -11.32
N GLY A 158 -9.32 29.54 -10.79
CA GLY A 158 -8.78 29.61 -9.44
C GLY A 158 -7.58 28.68 -9.28
N THR A 159 -6.40 29.27 -9.45
CA THR A 159 -5.05 28.71 -9.34
C THR A 159 -4.81 27.94 -8.03
N ALA A 160 -4.27 26.72 -8.13
CA ALA A 160 -3.41 26.15 -7.09
C ALA A 160 -2.46 25.13 -7.74
N GLU A 161 -1.17 25.41 -7.60
CA GLU A 161 -0.03 24.68 -8.13
C GLU A 161 0.03 23.21 -7.69
N SER A 162 0.37 22.36 -8.65
CA SER A 162 0.97 21.04 -8.45
C SER A 162 2.44 21.21 -7.99
N PRO A 163 3.01 20.20 -7.30
CA PRO A 163 4.08 19.50 -7.99
C PRO A 163 4.04 17.99 -7.74
N ALA A 164 3.65 17.23 -8.76
CA ALA A 164 4.15 15.88 -8.98
C ALA A 164 4.12 15.63 -10.50
N SER A 165 5.29 15.78 -11.12
CA SER A 165 5.48 15.73 -12.56
C SER A 165 5.06 14.37 -13.12
N ALA A 166 3.95 14.33 -13.86
CA ALA A 166 3.76 13.29 -14.86
C ALA A 166 4.87 13.44 -15.91
N PRO A 167 5.68 12.40 -16.21
CA PRO A 167 6.76 12.55 -17.16
C PRO A 167 6.21 12.80 -18.56
N GLN A 168 6.76 13.82 -19.21
CA GLN A 168 6.52 14.05 -20.63
C GLN A 168 7.09 12.87 -21.44
N THR A 169 6.45 12.53 -22.55
CA THR A 169 6.65 11.30 -23.34
C THR A 169 8.09 11.01 -23.79
N GLY A 170 9.02 11.98 -23.68
CA GLY A 170 10.46 11.80 -23.93
C GLY A 170 11.32 11.41 -22.72
N GLN A 171 10.75 11.35 -21.51
CA GLN A 171 11.46 11.02 -20.26
C GLN A 171 11.06 9.64 -19.69
N ALA A 172 10.15 8.93 -20.36
CA ALA A 172 9.62 7.65 -19.91
C ALA A 172 10.69 6.59 -19.55
N PRO A 173 11.76 6.38 -20.35
CA PRO A 173 12.78 5.39 -20.01
C PRO A 173 13.59 5.75 -18.75
N ALA A 174 13.91 7.03 -18.57
CA ALA A 174 14.67 7.50 -17.41
C ALA A 174 13.82 7.45 -16.13
N ALA A 175 12.55 7.85 -16.22
CA ALA A 175 11.60 7.76 -15.12
C ALA A 175 11.33 6.30 -14.73
N PHE A 176 11.26 5.39 -15.71
CA PHE A 176 11.10 3.96 -15.47
C PHE A 176 12.29 3.38 -14.71
N ILE A 177 13.52 3.65 -15.16
CA ILE A 177 14.74 3.20 -14.48
C ILE A 177 14.80 3.76 -13.05
N GLN A 178 14.47 5.05 -12.87
CA GLN A 178 14.46 5.67 -11.54
C GLN A 178 13.42 5.03 -10.61
N ALA A 179 12.22 4.74 -11.11
CA ALA A 179 11.17 4.06 -10.34
C ALA A 179 11.63 2.66 -9.90
N LEU A 180 12.30 1.90 -10.78
CA LEU A 180 12.90 0.61 -10.43
C LEU A 180 14.00 0.75 -9.36
N GLU A 181 14.90 1.73 -9.50
CA GLU A 181 15.96 2.00 -8.51
C GLU A 181 15.42 2.37 -7.12
N GLN A 182 14.30 3.10 -7.07
CA GLN A 182 13.66 3.50 -5.82
C GLN A 182 12.67 2.44 -5.28
N SER A 183 12.54 1.29 -5.97
CA SER A 183 11.52 0.28 -5.66
C SER A 183 10.11 0.89 -5.56
N GLU A 184 9.84 1.88 -6.41
CA GLU A 184 8.60 2.63 -6.44
C GLU A 184 7.51 1.81 -7.13
N PHE A 185 6.28 1.93 -6.65
CA PHE A 185 5.13 1.31 -7.29
C PHE A 185 4.86 1.96 -8.66
N ILE A 186 4.71 1.14 -9.71
CA ILE A 186 4.39 1.58 -11.06
C ILE A 186 3.01 1.05 -11.42
N ALA A 187 2.05 1.95 -11.67
CA ALA A 187 0.71 1.57 -12.10
C ALA A 187 0.75 0.81 -13.44
N GLN A 188 -0.18 -0.12 -13.67
CA GLN A 188 -0.13 -1.00 -14.84
C GLN A 188 -0.17 -0.24 -16.18
N ASP A 189 -1.03 0.76 -16.33
CA ASP A 189 -1.09 1.59 -17.54
C ASP A 189 0.22 2.38 -17.78
N GLN A 190 0.86 2.80 -16.69
CA GLN A 190 2.14 3.52 -16.73
C GLN A 190 3.29 2.56 -17.08
N LEU A 191 3.27 1.34 -16.50
CA LEU A 191 4.20 0.28 -16.83
C LEU A 191 4.09 -0.11 -18.32
N ASP A 192 2.87 -0.29 -18.82
CA ASP A 192 2.61 -0.64 -20.22
C ASP A 192 3.18 0.43 -21.18
N SER A 193 2.92 1.70 -20.85
CA SER A 193 3.43 2.85 -21.59
C SER A 193 4.96 2.93 -21.56
N TRP A 194 5.57 2.71 -20.39
CA TRP A 194 7.02 2.75 -20.22
C TRP A 194 7.73 1.57 -20.89
N LEU A 195 7.17 0.37 -20.82
CA LEU A 195 7.68 -0.82 -21.50
C LEU A 195 7.67 -0.61 -23.02
N ALA A 196 6.56 -0.10 -23.57
CA ALA A 196 6.44 0.24 -24.99
C ALA A 196 7.45 1.30 -25.45
N ALA A 197 7.79 2.25 -24.57
CA ALA A 197 8.79 3.28 -24.83
C ALA A 197 10.24 2.80 -24.66
N THR A 198 10.47 1.74 -23.87
CA THR A 198 11.81 1.25 -23.51
C THR A 198 12.31 0.20 -24.49
N THR A 199 11.46 -0.75 -24.89
CA THR A 199 11.82 -1.78 -25.87
C THR A 199 10.63 -2.16 -26.76
N PRO A 200 10.82 -2.30 -28.08
CA PRO A 200 9.79 -2.82 -28.97
C PRO A 200 9.68 -4.35 -28.95
N ASP A 201 10.58 -5.07 -28.26
CA ASP A 201 10.57 -6.55 -28.21
C ASP A 201 9.53 -7.07 -27.20
N PRO A 202 8.46 -7.75 -27.64
CA PRO A 202 7.42 -8.26 -26.75
C PRO A 202 7.92 -9.34 -25.78
N ALA A 203 8.95 -10.11 -26.14
CA ALA A 203 9.51 -11.11 -25.24
C ALA A 203 10.23 -10.44 -24.06
N LEU A 204 11.03 -9.41 -24.34
CA LEU A 204 11.70 -8.62 -23.31
C LEU A 204 10.70 -7.83 -22.45
N GLN A 205 9.63 -7.28 -23.04
CA GLN A 205 8.55 -6.65 -22.27
C GLN A 205 7.91 -7.63 -21.28
N GLN A 206 7.68 -8.87 -21.69
CA GLN A 206 7.12 -9.89 -20.80
C GLN A 206 8.09 -10.24 -19.68
N THR A 207 9.38 -10.46 -19.97
CA THR A 207 10.39 -10.74 -18.93
C THR A 207 10.51 -9.59 -17.92
N LEU A 208 10.41 -8.33 -18.39
CA LEU A 208 10.40 -7.17 -17.50
C LEU A 208 9.15 -7.11 -16.62
N ARG A 209 7.96 -7.43 -17.17
CA ARG A 209 6.73 -7.55 -16.37
C ARG A 209 6.86 -8.63 -15.32
N ASP A 210 7.34 -9.80 -15.70
CA ASP A 210 7.50 -10.94 -14.79
C ASP A 210 8.44 -10.59 -13.63
N ALA A 211 9.60 -9.96 -13.94
CA ALA A 211 10.54 -9.50 -12.93
C ALA A 211 9.95 -8.43 -12.00
N ILE A 212 9.20 -7.46 -12.54
CA ILE A 212 8.55 -6.40 -11.75
C ILE A 212 7.43 -6.97 -10.87
N ASP A 213 6.61 -7.87 -11.42
CA ASP A 213 5.57 -8.56 -10.67
C ASP A 213 6.20 -9.35 -9.52
N GLU A 214 7.31 -10.05 -9.77
CA GLU A 214 8.07 -10.79 -8.76
C GLU A 214 8.87 -9.91 -7.78
N LEU A 215 8.81 -8.57 -7.94
CA LEU A 215 9.57 -7.59 -7.16
C LEU A 215 11.10 -7.76 -7.29
N ASP A 216 11.54 -8.41 -8.36
CA ASP A 216 12.95 -8.58 -8.73
C ASP A 216 13.41 -7.39 -9.59
N TYR A 217 13.51 -6.24 -8.93
CA TYR A 217 13.92 -4.98 -9.58
C TYR A 217 15.37 -5.04 -10.08
N ASP A 218 16.23 -5.85 -9.47
CA ASP A 218 17.62 -6.06 -9.91
C ASP A 218 17.66 -6.77 -11.26
N THR A 219 16.88 -7.84 -11.45
CA THR A 219 16.74 -8.51 -12.75
C THR A 219 16.17 -7.55 -13.78
N ALA A 220 15.14 -6.77 -13.44
CA ALA A 220 14.55 -5.78 -14.35
C ALA A 220 15.56 -4.70 -14.79
N LEU A 221 16.36 -4.16 -13.86
CA LEU A 221 17.39 -3.17 -14.15
C LEU A 221 18.52 -3.73 -15.03
N ASN A 222 18.94 -4.98 -14.78
CA ASN A 222 19.97 -5.64 -15.59
C ASN A 222 19.51 -5.86 -17.03
N LEU A 223 18.23 -6.18 -17.25
CA LEU A 223 17.64 -6.36 -18.57
C LEU A 223 17.53 -5.06 -19.38
N ILE A 224 17.44 -3.91 -18.72
CA ILE A 224 17.37 -2.58 -19.36
C ILE A 224 18.76 -1.99 -19.62
N ARG A 225 19.73 -2.29 -18.75
CA ARG A 225 21.11 -1.75 -18.82
C ARG A 225 22.07 -2.61 -19.64
N GLY A 226 21.75 -3.89 -19.83
CA GLY A 226 22.54 -4.85 -20.62
C GLY A 226 22.25 -4.74 -22.12
#